data_AF-A0A0H1BEB6-F1
#
_entry.id   AF-A0A0H1BEB6-F1
#
_cell.length_a   1.000
_cell.length_b   1.000
_cell.length_c   1.000
_cell.angle_alpha   90.00
_cell.angle_beta   90.00
_cell.angle_gamma   90.00
#
_symmetry.space_group_name_H-M   'P 1'
#
loop_
_entity.id
_entity.type
_entity.pdbx_description
1 polymer ?
#
loop_
_entity_poly.entity_id
_entity_poly.type
_entity_poly.pdbx_seq_one_letter_code
_entity_poly.pdbx_strand_id
1 'polypeptide(L)' 'MVKPASSYLDIIRDAKELGKDMPVAAYQVSGEFAMIHAGAKAGVFDLKSMAIESTEGILRAGAGIVVSYFVPEFLDWLST' A
#
# COMPACT_ATOMS: atom_id res chain seq x y z
N MET A 1 7.89 -0.75 11.36
CA MET A 1 7.16 -1.24 10.17
C MET A 1 5.79 -1.69 10.62
N VAL A 2 4.73 -1.34 9.88
CA VAL A 2 3.36 -1.86 10.11
C VAL A 2 3.04 -2.94 9.07
N LYS A 3 2.45 -4.04 9.52
CA LYS A 3 2.07 -5.20 8.70
C LYS A 3 0.87 -5.91 9.35
N PRO A 4 -0.23 -6.20 8.61
CA PRO A 4 -0.59 -5.76 7.25
C PRO A 4 -0.72 -4.24 7.09
N ALA A 5 -0.72 -3.71 5.87
CA ALA A 5 -0.75 -2.26 5.64
C ALA A 5 -2.17 -1.70 5.50
N SER A 6 -2.93 -2.13 4.49
CA SER A 6 -4.24 -1.56 4.15
C SER A 6 -5.28 -1.72 5.26
N SER A 7 -5.19 -2.79 6.05
CA SER A 7 -6.10 -3.03 7.18
C SER A 7 -5.75 -2.25 8.45
N TYR A 8 -4.59 -1.60 8.50
CA TYR A 8 -4.03 -0.95 9.71
C TYR A 8 -3.46 0.44 9.40
N LEU A 9 -4.14 1.20 8.52
CA LEU A 9 -3.74 2.56 8.16
C LEU A 9 -3.77 3.52 9.37
N ASP A 10 -4.67 3.29 10.31
CA ASP A 10 -4.72 3.96 11.61
C ASP A 10 -3.43 3.73 12.42
N ILE A 11 -2.92 2.51 12.47
CA ILE A 11 -1.66 2.18 13.16
C ILE A 11 -0.45 2.80 12.44
N ILE A 12 -0.48 2.94 11.11
CA ILE A 12 0.56 3.67 10.37
C ILE A 12 0.56 5.15 10.77
N ARG A 13 -0.63 5.76 10.93
CA ARG A 13 -0.76 7.14 11.40
C ARG A 13 -0.23 7.29 12.82
N ASP A 14 -0.62 6.41 13.73
CA ASP A 14 -0.13 6.41 15.11
C ASP A 14 1.39 6.24 15.15
N ALA A 15 1.96 5.33 14.36
CA ALA A 15 3.40 5.13 14.25
C ALA A 15 4.11 6.40 13.76
N LYS A 16 3.53 7.15 12.81
CA LYS A 16 4.10 8.40 12.32
C LYS A 16 4.05 9.51 13.37
N GLU A 17 3.00 9.59 14.17
CA GLU A 17 2.89 10.58 15.25
C GLU A 17 3.79 10.26 16.44
N LEU A 18 3.93 8.98 16.81
CA LEU A 18 4.79 8.54 17.91
C LEU A 18 6.28 8.57 17.54
N GLY A 19 6.60 8.31 16.27
CA GLY A 19 7.96 8.26 15.74
C GLY A 19 8.23 9.33 14.69
N LYS A 20 7.98 10.61 14.98
CA LYS A 20 8.03 11.72 14.00
C LYS A 20 9.33 11.77 13.19
N ASP A 21 10.45 11.51 13.86
CA ASP A 21 11.80 11.58 13.30
C ASP A 21 12.30 10.23 12.74
N MET A 22 11.48 9.18 12.80
CA MET A 22 11.81 7.85 12.30
C MET A 22 11.12 7.56 10.96
N PRO A 23 11.80 6.90 10.00
CA PRO A 23 11.14 6.41 8.81
C PRO A 23 10.08 5.36 9.17
N VAL A 24 8.85 5.56 8.70
CA VAL A 24 7.77 4.58 8.82
C VAL A 24 7.68 3.79 7.52
N ALA A 25 7.93 2.48 7.62
CA ALA A 25 7.69 1.54 6.53
C ALA A 25 6.37 0.77 6.75
N ALA A 26 5.69 0.42 5.66
CA ALA A 26 4.50 -0.42 5.67
C ALA A 26 4.64 -1.56 4.64
N TYR A 27 4.12 -2.74 4.97
CA TYR A 27 4.14 -3.90 4.07
C TYR A 27 2.73 -4.20 3.57
N GLN A 28 2.47 -3.96 2.29
CA GLN A 28 1.29 -4.46 1.57
C GLN A 28 1.43 -5.96 1.33
N VAL A 29 0.80 -6.76 2.18
CA VAL A 29 1.08 -8.20 2.30
C VAL A 29 0.50 -9.01 1.14
N SER A 30 0.89 -10.28 1.06
CA SER A 30 0.46 -11.19 0.00
C SER A 30 -1.06 -11.32 -0.09
N GLY A 31 -1.76 -11.35 1.04
CA GLY A 31 -3.22 -11.38 1.07
C GLY A 31 -3.86 -10.11 0.50
N GLU A 32 -3.29 -8.93 0.76
CA GLU A 32 -3.78 -7.65 0.22
C GLU A 32 -3.55 -7.57 -1.29
N PHE A 33 -2.36 -7.98 -1.75
CA PHE A 33 -2.05 -8.13 -3.17
C PHE A 33 -3.02 -9.08 -3.89
N ALA A 34 -3.18 -10.30 -3.35
CA ALA A 34 -4.06 -11.32 -3.93
C ALA A 34 -5.53 -10.86 -3.92
N MET A 35 -5.96 -10.14 -2.89
CA MET A 35 -7.31 -9.58 -2.79
C MET A 35 -7.58 -8.56 -3.91
N ILE A 36 -6.63 -7.65 -4.17
CA ILE A 36 -6.75 -6.69 -5.27
C ILE A 36 -6.79 -7.41 -6.62
N HIS A 37 -5.90 -8.38 -6.86
CA HIS A 37 -5.93 -9.19 -8.09
C HIS A 37 -7.26 -9.94 -8.26
N ALA A 38 -7.78 -10.55 -7.20
CA ALA A 38 -9.04 -11.27 -7.24
C ALA A 38 -10.23 -10.35 -7.54
N GLY A 39 -10.29 -9.18 -6.90
CA GLY A 39 -11.32 -8.18 -7.15
C GLY A 39 -11.30 -7.65 -8.58
N ALA A 40 -10.11 -7.35 -9.11
CA ALA A 40 -9.94 -6.92 -10.50
C ALA A 40 -10.35 -8.01 -11.50
N LYS A 41 -9.93 -9.27 -11.26
CA LYS A 41 -10.32 -10.42 -12.10
C LYS A 41 -11.83 -10.67 -12.09
N ALA A 42 -12.51 -10.38 -10.98
CA ALA A 42 -13.96 -10.49 -10.86
C ALA A 42 -14.72 -9.29 -11.44
N GLY A 43 -14.04 -8.26 -11.96
CA GLY A 43 -14.65 -7.07 -12.54
C GLY A 43 -15.20 -6.08 -11.51
N VAL A 44 -14.76 -6.16 -10.25
CA VAL A 44 -15.20 -5.24 -9.18
C VAL A 44 -14.59 -3.84 -9.38
N PHE A 45 -13.35 -3.77 -9.85
CA PHE A 45 -12.60 -2.53 -10.11
C PHE A 45 -11.46 -2.77 -11.11
N ASP A 46 -10.84 -1.70 -11.61
CA ASP A 46 -9.61 -1.76 -12.40
C ASP A 46 -8.38 -2.07 -11.52
N LEU A 47 -7.48 -2.93 -12.02
CA LEU A 47 -6.29 -3.38 -11.27
C LEU A 47 -5.34 -2.23 -10.96
N LYS A 48 -5.01 -1.42 -11.98
CA LYS A 48 -4.06 -0.32 -11.85
C LYS A 48 -4.59 0.74 -10.90
N SER A 49 -5.85 1.15 -11.07
CA SER A 49 -6.51 2.11 -10.19
C SER A 49 -6.50 1.64 -8.72
N MET A 50 -6.90 0.41 -8.44
CA MET A 50 -6.97 -0.08 -7.06
C MET A 50 -5.58 -0.30 -6.43
N ALA A 51 -4.59 -0.76 -7.20
CA ALA A 51 -3.21 -0.86 -6.74
C ALA A 51 -2.64 0.51 -6.35
N ILE A 52 -2.85 1.54 -7.19
CA ILE A 52 -2.44 2.92 -6.91
C ILE A 52 -3.16 3.45 -5.67
N GLU A 53 -4.50 3.38 -5.62
CA GLU A 53 -5.28 3.95 -4.51
C GLU A 53 -4.94 3.28 -3.16
N SER A 54 -4.74 1.96 -3.14
CA SER A 54 -4.32 1.26 -1.92
C SER A 54 -2.93 1.71 -1.45
N THR A 55 -2.00 1.92 -2.37
CA THR A 55 -0.63 2.37 -2.07
C THR A 55 -0.59 3.85 -1.65
N GLU A 56 -1.35 4.72 -2.32
CA GLU A 56 -1.53 6.11 -1.92
C GLU A 56 -2.20 6.23 -0.56
N GLY A 57 -3.13 5.32 -0.23
CA GLY A 57 -3.70 5.21 1.11
C GLY A 57 -2.65 4.95 2.19
N ILE A 58 -1.68 4.07 1.91
CA ILE A 58 -0.55 3.77 2.78
C ILE A 58 0.37 4.99 2.94
N LEU A 59 0.69 5.68 1.84
CA LEU A 59 1.52 6.90 1.88
C LEU A 59 0.81 8.02 2.68
N ARG A 60 -0.49 8.23 2.45
CA ARG A 60 -1.32 9.22 3.17
C ARG A 60 -1.38 8.94 4.67
N ALA A 61 -1.41 7.66 5.06
CA ALA A 61 -1.40 7.27 6.47
C ALA A 61 -0.10 7.67 7.18
N GLY A 62 0.99 7.89 6.44
CA GLY A 62 2.26 8.43 6.96
C GLY A 62 3.46 7.54 6.73
N ALA A 63 3.30 6.42 6.00
CA ALA A 63 4.44 5.61 5.59
C ALA A 63 5.25 6.34 4.51
N GLY A 64 6.56 6.42 4.70
CA GLY A 64 7.50 6.92 3.69
C GLY A 64 8.14 5.82 2.85
N ILE A 65 7.95 4.55 3.24
CA ILE A 65 8.48 3.37 2.54
C ILE A 65 7.36 2.34 2.44
N VAL A 66 7.09 1.84 1.23
CA VAL A 66 6.11 0.77 0.99
C VAL A 66 6.82 -0.45 0.45
N VAL A 67 6.67 -1.59 1.13
CA VAL A 67 7.09 -2.90 0.66
C VAL A 67 5.87 -3.58 0.04
N SER A 68 5.90 -3.84 -1.26
CA SER A 68 4.77 -4.40 -2.00
C SER A 68 5.21 -5.38 -3.09
N TYR A 69 4.31 -6.30 -3.45
CA TYR A 69 4.45 -7.17 -4.61
C TYR A 69 4.11 -6.44 -5.93
N PHE A 70 3.39 -5.31 -5.90
CA PHE A 70 3.09 -4.48 -7.08
C PHE A 70 4.28 -3.64 -7.56
N VAL A 71 5.47 -3.78 -6.97
CA VAL A 71 6.65 -2.99 -7.35
C VAL A 71 6.97 -3.09 -8.84
N PRO A 72 6.96 -4.28 -9.50
CA PRO A 72 7.18 -4.36 -10.95
C PRO A 72 6.17 -3.52 -11.74
N GLU A 73 4.88 -3.64 -11.43
CA GLU A 73 3.83 -2.87 -12.10
C GLU A 73 3.95 -1.37 -11.86
N PHE A 74 4.33 -0.95 -10.64
CA PHE A 74 4.53 0.47 -10.34
C PHE A 74 5.71 1.07 -11.11
N LEU A 75 6.79 0.32 -11.31
CA LEU A 75 7.92 0.80 -12.10
C LEU A 75 7.51 1.10 -13.56
N ASP A 76 6.62 0.29 -14.13
CA ASP A 76 6.06 0.52 -15.47
C ASP A 76 4.99 1.63 -15.48
N TRP A 77 4.16 1.72 -14.44
CA TRP A 77 3.06 2.69 -14.41
C TRP A 77 3.49 4.11 -14.06
N LEU A 78 4.62 4.27 -13.38
CA LEU A 78 5.17 5.56 -12.97
C LEU A 78 6.25 6.08 -13.93
N SER A 79 6.71 5.28 -14.90
CA SER A 79 7.62 5.77 -15.93
C SER A 79 6.90 6.76 -16.84
N THR A 80 7.23 8.05 -16.67
CA THR A 80 6.94 9.15 -17.61
C THR A 80 7.78 9.06 -18.88
#